data_AF-A0A2T2NTB5-F1
#
_entry.id   AF-A0A2T2NTB5-F1
#
_cell.length_a   1.000
_cell.length_b   1.000
_cell.length_c   1.000
_cell.angle_alpha   90.00
_cell.angle_beta   90.00
_cell.angle_gamma   90.00
#
_symmetry.space_group_name_H-M   'P 1'
#
loop_
_entity.id
_entity.type
_entity.pdbx_description
1 polymer ?
#
loop_
_entity_poly.entity_id
_entity_poly.type
_entity_poly.pdbx_seq_one_letter_code
_entity_poly.pdbx_strand_id
1 'polypeptide(L)'
;IETQTRKVIAESDAPEIADSLEWTWVEDPATLDGISTPALRERFRTWAADDVARQKLEKYVHGAIPRFSYFIKIDEEVMRSLGEFLNSENAPYDTGFVKIVNADWISEEEFYAEDYAKGLYDEE
;
A
#
# COMPACT_ATOMS: atom_id res chain seq x y z
N ILE A 1 -13.20 9.55 -10.50
CA ILE A 1 -12.66 9.64 -9.12
C ILE A 1 -12.14 11.05 -8.87
N GLU A 2 -11.16 11.53 -9.63
CA GLU A 2 -10.56 12.87 -9.44
C GLU A 2 -11.58 14.02 -9.33
N THR A 3 -12.51 14.17 -10.27
CA THR A 3 -13.52 15.24 -10.24
C THR A 3 -14.36 15.21 -8.96
N GLN A 4 -14.77 14.02 -8.53
CA GLN A 4 -15.58 13.84 -7.32
C GLN A 4 -14.74 14.16 -6.07
N THR A 5 -13.49 13.72 -6.00
CA THR A 5 -12.59 14.06 -4.89
C THR A 5 -12.36 15.56 -4.79
N ARG A 6 -12.12 16.26 -5.91
CA ARG A 6 -11.94 17.71 -5.91
C ARG A 6 -13.19 18.44 -5.42
N LYS A 7 -14.38 17.98 -5.80
CA LYS A 7 -15.64 18.52 -5.29
C LYS A 7 -15.78 18.36 -3.78
N VAL A 8 -15.47 17.17 -3.25
CA VAL A 8 -15.56 16.89 -1.81
C VAL A 8 -14.54 17.72 -1.01
N ILE A 9 -13.30 17.85 -1.50
CA ILE A 9 -12.27 18.65 -0.82
C ILE A 9 -12.67 20.13 -0.75
N ALA A 10 -13.29 20.66 -1.81
CA ALA A 10 -13.75 22.05 -1.84
C ALA A 10 -14.79 22.38 -0.75
N GLU A 11 -15.50 21.38 -0.23
CA GLU A 11 -16.49 21.50 0.84
C GLU A 11 -15.91 21.19 2.24
N SER A 12 -14.61 20.89 2.34
CA SER A 12 -13.93 20.53 3.59
C SER A 12 -13.33 21.74 4.32
N ASP A 13 -12.85 21.52 5.55
CA ASP A 13 -12.15 22.54 6.36
C ASP A 13 -10.73 22.89 5.82
N ALA A 14 -10.23 22.15 4.83
CA ALA A 14 -8.91 22.35 4.23
C ALA A 14 -8.96 22.22 2.70
N PRO A 15 -9.68 23.13 2.00
CA PRO A 15 -9.85 23.07 0.55
C PRO A 15 -8.54 23.22 -0.24
N GLU A 16 -7.52 23.87 0.34
CA GLU A 16 -6.19 24.06 -0.24
C GLU A 16 -5.43 22.73 -0.48
N ILE A 17 -5.86 21.63 0.14
CA ILE A 17 -5.33 20.30 -0.17
C ILE A 17 -5.51 19.97 -1.66
N ALA A 18 -6.57 20.47 -2.30
CA ALA A 18 -6.81 20.25 -3.72
C ALA A 18 -5.71 20.80 -4.63
N ASP A 19 -4.98 21.84 -4.18
CA ASP A 19 -3.90 22.49 -4.94
C ASP A 19 -2.61 21.66 -4.93
N SER A 20 -2.45 20.80 -3.92
CA SER A 20 -1.28 19.92 -3.75
C SER A 20 -1.56 18.45 -4.10
N LEU A 21 -2.83 18.08 -4.30
CA LEU A 21 -3.23 16.72 -4.64
C LEU A 21 -2.97 16.45 -6.13
N GLU A 22 -1.95 15.64 -6.39
CA GLU A 22 -1.62 15.11 -7.71
C GLU A 22 -2.08 13.65 -7.83
N TRP A 23 -2.94 13.36 -8.80
CA TRP A 23 -3.34 12.00 -9.13
C TRP A 23 -2.36 11.40 -10.13
N THR A 24 -1.69 10.32 -9.74
CA THR A 24 -0.84 9.53 -10.65
C THR A 24 -1.49 8.17 -10.88
N TRP A 25 -1.77 7.85 -12.14
CA TRP A 25 -2.26 6.53 -12.56
C TRP A 25 -1.14 5.78 -13.26
N VAL A 26 -0.89 4.55 -12.83
CA VAL A 26 0.13 3.68 -13.43
C VAL A 26 -0.56 2.41 -13.88
N GLU A 27 -0.71 2.25 -15.20
CA GLU A 27 -1.26 1.05 -15.81
C GLU A 27 -0.11 0.18 -16.33
N ASP A 28 0.06 -1.00 -15.74
CA ASP A 28 1.13 -1.94 -16.11
C ASP A 28 0.66 -3.40 -15.94
N PRO A 29 -0.31 -3.85 -16.76
CA PRO A 29 -0.87 -5.19 -16.62
C PRO A 29 0.18 -6.30 -16.80
N ALA A 30 1.17 -6.07 -17.68
CA ALA A 30 2.20 -7.05 -17.99
C ALA A 30 3.05 -7.45 -16.78
N THR A 31 3.19 -6.57 -15.78
CA THR A 31 3.96 -6.85 -14.56
C THR A 31 3.11 -6.95 -13.30
N LEU A 32 1.90 -6.37 -13.29
CA LEU A 32 1.01 -6.35 -12.13
C LEU A 32 0.01 -7.50 -12.13
N ASP A 33 -0.33 -8.08 -13.29
CA ASP A 33 -1.27 -9.19 -13.33
C ASP A 33 -0.66 -10.44 -12.67
N GLY A 34 -1.30 -10.91 -11.60
CA GLY A 34 -0.84 -12.08 -10.85
C GLY A 34 0.42 -11.85 -10.00
N ILE A 35 0.86 -10.60 -9.82
CA ILE A 35 2.02 -10.27 -9.00
C ILE A 35 1.82 -10.73 -7.53
N SER A 36 2.86 -11.31 -6.94
CA SER A 36 2.83 -11.75 -5.55
C SER A 36 2.88 -10.56 -4.59
N THR A 37 2.33 -10.70 -3.39
CA THR A 37 2.41 -9.65 -2.35
C THR A 37 3.86 -9.30 -1.99
N PRO A 38 4.82 -10.24 -1.86
CA PRO A 38 6.23 -9.92 -1.65
C PRO A 38 6.82 -9.04 -2.77
N ALA A 39 6.56 -9.37 -4.04
CA ALA A 39 7.02 -8.57 -5.17
C ALA A 39 6.39 -7.16 -5.20
N LEU A 40 5.12 -7.03 -4.77
CA LEU A 40 4.50 -5.72 -4.57
C LEU A 40 5.19 -4.90 -3.47
N ARG A 41 5.61 -5.54 -2.37
CA ARG A 41 6.37 -4.84 -1.31
C ARG A 41 7.69 -4.30 -1.84
N GLU A 42 8.45 -5.09 -2.60
CA GLU A 42 9.70 -4.65 -3.23
C GLU A 42 9.49 -3.46 -4.17
N ARG A 43 8.48 -3.54 -5.04
CA ARG A 43 8.14 -2.44 -5.96
C ARG A 43 7.74 -1.18 -5.20
N PHE A 44 6.94 -1.33 -4.15
CA PHE A 44 6.53 -0.21 -3.31
C PHE A 44 7.71 0.42 -2.55
N ARG A 45 8.61 -0.37 -1.98
CA ARG A 45 9.82 0.13 -1.31
C ARG A 45 10.73 0.89 -2.28
N THR A 46 10.85 0.41 -3.51
CA THR A 46 11.59 1.11 -4.58
C THR A 46 10.97 2.48 -4.86
N TRP A 47 9.65 2.52 -5.09
CA TRP A 47 8.93 3.79 -5.27
C TRP A 47 9.08 4.74 -4.06
N ALA A 48 8.97 4.21 -2.85
CA ALA A 48 9.09 5.00 -1.63
C ALA A 48 10.48 5.63 -1.49
N ALA A 49 11.54 4.88 -1.81
CA ALA A 49 12.90 5.39 -1.80
C ALA A 49 13.09 6.55 -2.80
N ASP A 50 12.56 6.39 -4.02
CA ASP A 50 12.62 7.42 -5.06
C ASP A 50 11.85 8.69 -4.64
N ASP A 51 10.66 8.53 -4.05
CA ASP A 51 9.81 9.65 -3.63
C ASP A 51 10.42 10.41 -2.42
N VAL A 52 11.00 9.68 -1.46
CA VAL A 52 11.76 10.25 -0.34
C VAL A 52 12.94 11.08 -0.83
N ALA A 53 13.71 10.55 -1.79
CA ALA A 53 14.83 11.25 -2.38
C ALA A 53 14.38 12.53 -3.11
N ARG A 54 13.29 12.45 -3.88
CA ARG A 54 12.68 13.61 -4.57
C ARG A 54 12.26 14.71 -3.61
N GLN A 55 11.71 14.33 -2.45
CA GLN A 55 11.25 15.27 -1.42
C GLN A 55 12.36 15.82 -0.52
N LYS A 56 13.61 15.38 -0.71
CA LYS A 56 14.78 15.80 0.09
C LYS A 56 14.57 15.62 1.60
N LEU A 57 13.91 14.53 1.99
CA LEU A 57 13.73 14.18 3.39
C LEU A 57 15.07 13.64 3.95
N GLU A 58 15.99 14.54 4.33
CA GLU A 58 17.35 14.22 4.80
C GLU A 58 17.40 13.30 6.02
N LYS A 59 16.31 13.23 6.81
CA LYS A 59 16.17 12.40 8.01
C LYS A 59 15.04 11.38 7.87
N TYR A 60 14.89 10.81 6.68
CA TYR A 60 13.95 9.73 6.48
C TYR A 60 14.39 8.49 7.28
N VAL A 61 13.56 8.08 8.24
CA VAL A 61 13.67 6.76 8.87
C VAL A 61 12.57 5.91 8.27
N HIS A 62 12.96 4.82 7.60
CA HIS A 62 12.00 3.85 7.05
C HIS A 62 11.08 3.36 8.17
N GLY A 63 9.77 3.28 7.90
CA GLY A 63 8.78 2.98 8.93
C GLY A 63 8.22 4.17 9.72
N ALA A 64 8.93 5.32 9.79
CA ALA A 64 8.50 6.46 10.62
C ALA A 64 7.38 7.33 10.01
N ILE A 65 7.18 7.24 8.69
CA ILE A 65 6.16 8.00 7.97
C ILE A 65 5.18 6.99 7.35
N PRO A 66 3.94 6.88 7.86
CA PRO A 66 2.99 5.85 7.44
C PRO A 66 2.77 5.76 5.92
N ARG A 67 2.82 6.89 5.21
CA ARG A 67 2.71 6.97 3.74
C ARG A 67 3.72 6.08 3.02
N PHE A 68 4.90 5.88 3.59
CA PHE A 68 5.98 5.09 2.98
C PHE A 68 6.11 3.70 3.61
N SER A 69 5.23 3.34 4.55
CA SER A 69 5.25 2.05 5.26
C SER A 69 4.09 1.15 4.85
N TYR A 70 2.97 1.72 4.40
CA TYR A 70 1.77 0.96 4.09
C TYR A 70 1.19 1.31 2.72
N PHE A 71 0.63 0.31 2.04
CA PHE A 71 -0.19 0.50 0.86
C PHE A 71 -1.47 -0.33 0.93
N ILE A 72 -2.50 0.14 0.22
CA ILE A 72 -3.77 -0.58 0.07
C ILE A 72 -3.65 -1.47 -1.17
N LYS A 73 -3.86 -2.78 -0.99
CA LYS A 73 -3.94 -3.74 -2.08
C LYS A 73 -5.40 -4.07 -2.37
N ILE A 74 -5.81 -3.90 -3.61
CA ILE A 74 -7.13 -4.31 -4.12
C ILE A 74 -6.88 -5.39 -5.18
N ASP A 75 -7.17 -6.64 -4.82
CA ASP A 75 -7.10 -7.80 -5.71
C ASP A 75 -8.49 -8.40 -5.93
N GLU A 76 -8.57 -9.50 -6.70
CA GLU A 76 -9.84 -10.14 -7.05
C GLU A 76 -10.68 -10.51 -5.82
N GLU A 77 -10.03 -10.95 -4.73
CA GLU A 77 -10.71 -11.29 -3.49
C GLU A 77 -11.38 -10.07 -2.84
N VAL A 78 -10.66 -8.95 -2.76
CA VAL A 78 -11.20 -7.67 -2.28
C VAL A 78 -12.36 -7.21 -3.15
N MET A 79 -12.20 -7.28 -4.48
CA MET A 79 -13.25 -6.89 -5.41
C MET A 79 -14.51 -7.75 -5.29
N ARG A 80 -14.35 -9.06 -5.06
CA ARG A 80 -15.46 -9.98 -4.81
C ARG A 80 -16.18 -9.63 -3.51
N SER A 81 -15.44 -9.43 -2.42
CA SER A 81 -16.01 -9.04 -1.12
C SER A 81 -16.77 -7.71 -1.20
N LEU A 82 -16.22 -6.71 -1.88
CA LEU A 82 -16.91 -5.44 -2.13
C LEU A 82 -18.15 -5.62 -2.99
N GLY A 83 -18.10 -6.46 -4.01
CA GLY A 83 -19.25 -6.80 -4.85
C GLY A 83 -20.37 -7.46 -4.06
N GLU A 84 -20.05 -8.42 -3.19
CA GLU A 84 -21.02 -9.07 -2.30
C GLU A 84 -21.62 -8.07 -1.31
N PHE A 85 -20.79 -7.24 -0.69
CA PHE A 85 -21.23 -6.18 0.22
C PHE A 85 -22.19 -5.18 -0.45
N LEU A 86 -21.84 -4.67 -1.63
CA LEU A 86 -22.63 -3.66 -2.33
C LEU A 86 -23.96 -4.20 -2.87
N ASN A 87 -24.05 -5.50 -3.11
CA ASN A 87 -25.26 -6.17 -3.63
C ASN A 87 -26.07 -6.89 -2.53
N SER A 88 -25.67 -6.77 -1.26
CA SER A 88 -26.36 -7.44 -0.16
C SER A 88 -27.72 -6.83 0.13
N GLU A 89 -28.75 -7.67 0.12
CA GLU A 89 -30.08 -7.33 0.66
C GLU A 89 -30.13 -7.44 2.20
N ASN A 90 -29.10 -8.04 2.82
CA ASN A 90 -28.98 -8.33 4.26
C ASN A 90 -28.00 -7.37 4.97
N ALA A 91 -28.17 -6.08 4.69
CA ALA A 91 -27.24 -4.99 5.00
C ALA A 91 -27.17 -4.54 6.48
N PRO A 92 -27.08 -5.45 7.47
CA PRO A 92 -26.14 -5.18 8.55
C PRO A 92 -25.10 -6.27 8.80
N TYR A 93 -25.16 -7.42 8.14
CA TYR A 93 -24.25 -8.55 8.41
C TYR A 93 -23.14 -8.74 7.38
N ASP A 94 -23.34 -8.25 6.16
CA ASP A 94 -22.32 -8.35 5.13
C ASP A 94 -21.31 -7.22 5.28
N THR A 95 -20.02 -7.56 5.14
CA THR A 95 -18.92 -6.62 5.26
C THR A 95 -17.99 -6.75 4.07
N GLY A 96 -17.65 -5.61 3.49
CA GLY A 96 -16.55 -5.49 2.53
C GLY A 96 -15.25 -5.25 3.29
N PHE A 97 -14.13 -5.73 2.75
CA PHE A 97 -12.81 -5.43 3.32
C PHE A 97 -11.84 -4.92 2.26
N VAL A 98 -10.75 -4.31 2.73
CA VAL A 98 -9.57 -3.96 1.92
C VAL A 98 -8.32 -4.53 2.61
N LYS A 99 -7.26 -4.79 1.84
CA LYS A 99 -5.99 -5.28 2.40
C LYS A 99 -5.05 -4.11 2.62
N ILE A 100 -4.65 -3.88 3.86
CA ILE A 100 -3.57 -2.95 4.21
C ILE A 100 -2.30 -3.79 4.33
N VAL A 101 -1.32 -3.50 3.48
CA VAL A 101 -0.06 -4.24 3.44
C VAL A 101 1.03 -3.38 4.05
N ASN A 102 1.71 -3.91 5.06
CA ASN A 102 2.98 -3.38 5.53
C ASN A 102 4.09 -3.75 4.53
N ALA A 103 4.77 -2.74 4.01
CA ALA A 103 5.84 -2.88 3.04
C ALA A 103 7.07 -3.58 3.62
N ASP A 104 7.33 -3.44 4.92
CA ASP A 104 8.50 -3.98 5.62
C ASP A 104 8.22 -5.30 6.32
N TRP A 105 6.99 -5.82 6.18
CA TRP A 105 6.67 -7.13 6.72
C TRP A 105 7.47 -8.19 5.98
N ILE A 106 8.22 -8.95 6.77
CA ILE A 106 8.91 -10.18 6.42
C ILE A 106 8.27 -11.31 7.23
N SER A 107 8.16 -12.49 6.64
CA SER A 107 7.71 -13.67 7.38
C SER A 107 8.76 -14.09 8.41
N GLU A 108 8.38 -14.89 9.41
CA GLU A 108 9.36 -15.49 10.31
C GLU A 108 10.40 -16.33 9.55
N GLU A 109 9.97 -17.07 8.52
CA GLU A 109 10.88 -17.84 7.65
C GLU A 109 11.89 -16.95 6.93
N GLU A 110 11.44 -15.80 6.38
CA GLU A 110 12.31 -14.81 5.73
C GLU A 110 13.27 -14.17 6.74
N PHE A 111 12.78 -13.86 7.94
CA PHE A 111 13.59 -13.32 9.04
C PHE A 111 14.72 -14.27 9.44
N TYR A 112 14.41 -15.55 9.67
CA TYR A 112 15.41 -16.54 10.03
C TYR A 112 16.37 -16.82 8.88
N ALA A 113 15.89 -16.91 7.63
CA ALA A 113 16.75 -17.09 6.47
C ALA A 113 17.79 -15.96 6.34
N GLU A 114 17.41 -14.72 6.62
CA GLU A 114 18.35 -13.59 6.66
C GLU A 114 19.37 -13.69 7.80
N ASP A 115 18.95 -14.11 9.00
CA ASP A 115 19.85 -14.25 10.14
C ASP A 115 20.87 -15.40 9.95
N TYR A 116 20.44 -16.51 9.37
CA TYR A 116 21.33 -17.59 8.94
C TYR A 116 22.29 -17.14 7.84
N ALA A 117 21.81 -16.38 6.85
CA ALA A 117 22.67 -15.82 5.79
C ALA A 117 23.68 -14.79 6.32
N LYS A 118 23.37 -14.12 7.44
CA LYS A 118 24.26 -13.18 8.14
C LYS A 118 25.20 -13.86 9.14
N GLY A 119 25.14 -15.19 9.31
CA GLY A 119 26.01 -15.95 10.22
C GLY A 119 25.76 -15.62 11.70
N LEU A 120 24.55 -15.18 12.06
CA LEU A 120 24.20 -14.82 13.44
C LEU A 120 23.85 -16.04 14.32
N TYR A 121 23.74 -17.22 13.70
CA TYR A 121 23.60 -18.50 14.36
C TYR A 121 24.59 -19.49 13.73
N ASP A 122 25.80 -19.56 14.30
CA ASP A 122 26.68 -20.71 14.07
C ASP A 122 26.15 -21.88 14.91
N GLU A 123 25.99 -23.05 14.27
CA GLU A 123 25.68 -24.30 14.98
C GLU A 123 26.81 -24.64 15.95
N GLU A 124 26.50 -24.68 17.25
CA GLU A 124 27.38 -25.17 18.32
C GLU A 124 27.57 -26.70 18.27
#